data_AF-A0AAV0VXT5-F1
#
_entry.id   AF-A0AAV0VXT5-F1
#
_cell.length_a   1.000
_cell.length_b   1.000
_cell.length_c   1.000
_cell.angle_alpha   90.00
_cell.angle_beta   90.00
_cell.angle_gamma   90.00
#
_symmetry.space_group_name_H-M   'P 1'
#
loop_
_entity.id
_entity.type
_entity.pdbx_description
1 polymer ?
#
loop_
_entity_poly.entity_id
_entity_poly.type
_entity_poly.pdbx_seq_one_letter_code
_entity_poly.pdbx_strand_id
1 'polypeptide(L)'
;MSNCSKCKDTLIPEDEIVCSECDSKYHFTCGGLNTLSFQKLSKNTKNRWVCNVCKYKWDISKKNMDTKSTDFTFQDLANSVKFMSEKFDDFNGTVNKLLEEMKEIRKENTQLYENNKRLSQDIENLKYRLDSIEQNNLDSTIEIIGIPKVTNEKCIDTVIKLATILNIVITVEEAYRVPITINGEHKIIARLAKPGMTIAIIANCKQNKTLKLSNINPEWSDDIYKFIYKSTYH
;
A
#
# COMPACT_ATOMS: atom_id res chain seq x y z
N MET A 1 -58.00 -51.47 23.51
CA MET A 1 -58.54 -50.59 22.44
C MET A 1 -58.75 -49.22 23.04
N SER A 2 -58.25 -48.16 22.40
CA SER A 2 -58.42 -46.78 22.88
C SER A 2 -59.80 -46.26 22.47
N ASN A 3 -60.46 -45.47 23.31
CA ASN A 3 -61.77 -44.89 23.00
C ASN A 3 -61.66 -43.37 22.81
N CYS A 4 -62.53 -42.82 21.97
CA CYS A 4 -62.60 -41.39 21.68
C CYS A 4 -63.09 -40.62 22.91
N SER A 5 -62.37 -39.59 23.31
CA SER A 5 -62.69 -38.80 24.50
C SER A 5 -63.98 -37.96 24.35
N LYS A 6 -64.53 -37.86 23.13
CA LYS A 6 -65.80 -37.16 22.85
C LYS A 6 -67.01 -38.09 22.75
N CYS A 7 -66.98 -39.07 21.85
CA CYS A 7 -68.12 -39.98 21.64
C CYS A 7 -68.03 -41.29 22.42
N LYS A 8 -66.88 -41.59 23.03
CA LYS A 8 -66.58 -42.81 23.79
C LYS A 8 -66.54 -44.11 22.98
N ASP A 9 -66.69 -44.05 21.66
CA ASP A 9 -66.54 -45.19 20.76
C ASP A 9 -65.07 -45.56 20.52
N THR A 10 -64.86 -46.78 20.03
CA THR A 10 -63.53 -47.33 19.69
C THR A 10 -62.80 -46.48 18.63
N LEU A 11 -61.50 -46.23 18.87
CA LEU A 11 -60.60 -45.57 17.92
C LEU A 11 -59.86 -46.59 17.04
N ILE A 12 -59.75 -46.27 15.75
CA ILE A 12 -58.87 -46.94 14.79
C ILE A 12 -57.65 -46.02 14.57
N PRO A 13 -56.42 -46.55 14.48
CA PRO A 13 -55.20 -45.72 14.38
C PRO A 13 -55.21 -44.69 13.23
N GLU A 14 -55.92 -44.98 12.13
CA GLU A 14 -56.01 -44.11 10.95
C GLU A 14 -56.97 -42.92 11.13
N ASP A 15 -57.86 -42.98 12.12
CA ASP A 15 -58.83 -41.93 12.46
C ASP A 15 -58.44 -41.21 13.78
N GLU A 16 -57.31 -41.57 14.40
CA GLU A 16 -56.90 -41.02 15.68
C GLU A 16 -56.17 -39.66 15.55
N ILE A 17 -56.56 -38.70 16.39
CA ILE A 17 -55.80 -37.48 16.66
C ILE A 17 -55.67 -37.27 18.18
N VAL A 18 -54.50 -36.81 18.61
CA VAL A 18 -54.15 -36.62 20.03
C VAL A 18 -53.97 -35.14 20.33
N CYS A 19 -54.58 -34.66 21.41
CA CYS A 19 -54.40 -33.30 21.87
C CYS A 19 -53.03 -33.11 22.54
N SER A 20 -52.25 -32.11 22.12
CA SER A 20 -50.92 -31.85 22.68
C SER A 20 -50.89 -31.31 24.12
N GLU A 21 -52.03 -30.89 24.66
CA GLU A 21 -52.14 -30.26 25.99
C GLU A 21 -52.69 -31.19 27.07
N CYS A 22 -53.48 -32.19 26.70
CA CYS A 22 -54.12 -33.09 27.65
C CYS A 22 -53.98 -34.57 27.28
N ASP A 23 -53.21 -34.86 26.23
CA ASP A 23 -52.93 -36.19 25.68
C ASP A 23 -54.16 -37.06 25.39
N SER A 24 -55.34 -36.44 25.38
CA SER A 24 -56.61 -37.10 25.13
C SER A 24 -56.76 -37.39 23.65
N LYS A 25 -57.27 -38.59 23.34
CA LYS A 25 -57.42 -39.13 22.00
C LYS A 25 -58.83 -38.92 21.47
N TYR A 26 -58.95 -38.58 20.19
CA TYR A 26 -60.22 -38.29 19.52
C TYR A 26 -60.24 -38.89 18.11
N HIS A 27 -61.42 -39.20 17.57
CA HIS A 27 -61.57 -39.27 16.11
C HIS A 27 -61.26 -37.89 15.52
N PHE A 28 -60.61 -37.80 14.36
CA PHE A 28 -60.31 -36.48 13.80
C PHE A 28 -61.59 -35.67 13.55
N THR A 29 -62.69 -36.35 13.19
CA THR A 29 -64.03 -35.79 13.05
C THR A 29 -64.59 -35.26 14.37
N CYS A 30 -64.44 -36.03 15.45
CA CYS A 30 -64.81 -35.61 16.80
C CYS A 30 -64.01 -34.38 17.27
N GLY A 31 -62.75 -34.29 16.88
CA GLY A 31 -61.87 -33.14 17.05
C GLY A 31 -62.22 -31.93 16.17
N GLY A 32 -63.21 -32.04 15.28
CA GLY A 32 -63.68 -30.95 14.41
C GLY A 32 -62.87 -30.79 13.12
N LEU A 33 -62.11 -31.81 12.70
CA LEU A 33 -61.47 -31.85 11.40
C LEU A 33 -62.32 -32.67 10.42
N ASN A 34 -62.36 -32.26 9.15
CA ASN A 34 -62.88 -33.12 8.09
C ASN A 34 -61.73 -33.95 7.48
N THR A 35 -62.08 -34.97 6.71
CA THR A 35 -61.12 -35.96 6.17
C THR A 35 -60.04 -35.32 5.30
N LEU A 36 -60.44 -34.40 4.41
CA LEU A 36 -59.52 -33.69 3.52
C LEU A 36 -58.54 -32.80 4.31
N SER A 37 -59.02 -32.12 5.34
CA SER A 37 -58.20 -31.30 6.22
C SER A 37 -57.22 -32.18 7.00
N PHE A 38 -57.67 -33.29 7.58
CA PHE A 38 -56.81 -34.19 8.37
C PHE A 38 -55.72 -34.87 7.52
N GLN A 39 -56.02 -35.23 6.27
CA GLN A 39 -55.03 -35.78 5.33
C GLN A 39 -53.97 -34.74 4.93
N LYS A 40 -54.34 -33.47 4.80
CA LYS A 40 -53.42 -32.38 4.45
C LYS A 40 -52.53 -31.93 5.63
N LEU A 41 -52.84 -32.32 6.86
CA LEU A 41 -52.01 -31.94 8.02
C LEU A 41 -50.69 -32.71 8.02
N SER A 42 -49.59 -31.98 8.11
CA SER A 42 -48.27 -32.55 8.35
C SER A 42 -48.19 -33.25 9.71
N LYS A 43 -47.25 -34.19 9.87
CA LYS A 43 -47.01 -34.89 11.15
C LYS A 43 -46.76 -33.91 12.31
N ASN A 44 -46.00 -32.84 12.06
CA ASN A 44 -45.71 -31.82 13.06
C ASN A 44 -46.98 -31.02 13.46
N THR A 45 -47.86 -30.74 12.49
CA THR A 45 -49.13 -30.04 12.77
C THR A 45 -50.09 -30.93 13.55
N LYS A 46 -50.14 -32.24 13.26
CA LYS A 46 -50.93 -33.20 14.03
C LYS A 46 -50.44 -33.28 15.49
N ASN A 47 -49.13 -33.31 15.70
CA ASN A 47 -48.54 -33.36 17.04
C ASN A 47 -48.78 -32.09 17.88
N ARG A 48 -49.09 -30.97 17.24
CA ARG A 48 -49.38 -29.67 17.89
C ARG A 48 -50.87 -29.36 17.94
N TRP A 49 -51.73 -30.30 17.56
CA TRP A 49 -53.16 -30.07 17.53
C TRP A 49 -53.73 -30.03 18.97
N VAL A 50 -54.59 -29.05 19.23
CA VAL A 50 -55.22 -28.84 20.54
C VAL A 50 -56.73 -29.00 20.42
N CYS A 51 -57.33 -29.78 21.33
CA CYS A 51 -58.77 -30.03 21.34
C CYS A 51 -59.56 -28.79 21.76
N ASN A 52 -60.86 -28.77 21.43
CA ASN A 52 -61.72 -27.62 21.72
C ASN A 52 -61.86 -27.33 23.22
N VAL A 53 -61.74 -28.34 24.08
CA VAL A 53 -61.80 -28.15 25.55
C VAL A 53 -60.58 -27.35 26.03
N CYS A 54 -59.38 -27.72 25.59
CA CYS A 54 -58.16 -27.00 25.96
C CYS A 54 -58.09 -25.61 25.30
N LYS A 55 -58.57 -25.47 24.06
CA LYS A 55 -58.69 -24.15 23.40
C LYS A 55 -59.64 -23.22 24.17
N TYR A 56 -60.81 -23.73 24.60
CA TYR A 56 -61.76 -22.92 25.35
C TYR A 56 -61.23 -22.49 26.72
N LYS A 57 -60.47 -23.35 27.42
CA LYS A 57 -59.78 -22.98 28.66
C LYS A 57 -58.78 -21.83 28.46
N TRP A 58 -58.06 -21.83 27.35
CA TRP A 58 -57.14 -20.75 26.99
C TRP A 58 -57.88 -19.42 26.72
N ASP A 59 -59.03 -19.46 26.05
CA ASP A 59 -59.80 -18.24 25.79
C ASP A 59 -60.41 -17.64 27.06
N ILE A 60 -60.78 -18.47 28.05
CA ILE A 60 -61.21 -18.01 29.37
C ILE A 60 -60.05 -17.36 30.14
N SER A 61 -58.83 -17.91 30.07
CA SER A 61 -57.68 -17.32 30.76
C SER A 61 -57.27 -15.96 30.17
N LYS A 62 -57.43 -15.77 28.85
CA LYS A 62 -57.24 -14.46 28.20
C LYS A 62 -58.26 -13.40 28.61
N LYS A 63 -59.54 -13.76 28.76
CA LYS A 63 -60.60 -12.80 29.16
C LYS A 63 -60.48 -12.33 30.61
N ASN A 64 -59.81 -13.10 31.48
CA ASN A 64 -59.53 -12.71 32.86
C ASN A 64 -58.18 -11.98 33.03
N MET A 65 -57.50 -11.66 31.93
CA MET A 65 -56.21 -10.98 31.92
C MET A 65 -56.27 -9.62 31.20
N ASP A 66 -57.32 -8.85 31.46
CA ASP A 66 -57.35 -7.42 31.14
C ASP A 66 -57.35 -6.60 32.44
N THR A 67 -56.53 -5.55 32.48
CA THR A 67 -56.15 -4.68 33.62
C THR A 67 -54.99 -5.12 34.52
N LYS A 68 -53.81 -5.37 33.92
CA LYS A 68 -52.61 -4.69 34.41
C LYS A 68 -52.22 -3.62 33.39
N SER A 69 -52.80 -2.43 33.57
CA SER A 69 -52.18 -1.20 33.08
C SER A 69 -50.75 -1.19 33.63
N THR A 70 -49.76 -1.37 32.77
CA THR A 70 -48.42 -0.87 33.08
C THR A 70 -48.59 0.63 33.22
N ASP A 71 -48.57 1.12 34.46
CA ASP A 71 -48.70 2.54 34.79
C ASP A 71 -47.43 3.26 34.30
N PHE A 72 -47.29 3.39 32.98
CA PHE A 72 -46.24 4.19 32.36
C PHE A 72 -46.69 5.62 32.52
N THR A 73 -46.15 6.28 33.54
CA THR A 73 -46.61 7.62 33.88
C THR A 73 -46.15 8.59 32.80
N PHE A 74 -46.91 9.67 32.60
CA PHE A 74 -46.49 10.77 31.73
C PHE A 74 -45.10 11.32 32.14
N GLN A 75 -44.75 11.17 33.42
CA GLN A 75 -43.43 11.52 33.96
C GLN A 75 -42.31 10.62 33.42
N ASP A 76 -42.55 9.31 33.27
CA ASP A 76 -41.56 8.37 32.71
C ASP A 76 -41.29 8.65 31.23
N LEU A 77 -42.33 9.04 30.49
CA LEU A 77 -42.19 9.51 29.11
C LEU A 77 -41.40 10.83 29.05
N ALA A 78 -41.73 11.80 29.91
CA ALA A 78 -41.03 13.08 29.97
C ALA A 78 -39.54 12.91 30.32
N ASN A 79 -39.22 12.00 31.25
CA ASN A 79 -37.85 11.66 31.61
C ASN A 79 -37.10 11.01 30.44
N SER A 80 -37.74 10.11 29.70
CA SER A 80 -37.16 9.45 28.52
C SER A 80 -36.89 10.44 27.39
N VAL A 81 -37.82 11.35 27.13
CA VAL A 81 -37.65 12.41 26.12
C VAL A 81 -36.55 13.39 26.53
N LYS A 82 -36.48 13.79 27.81
CA LYS A 82 -35.39 14.63 28.32
C LYS A 82 -34.04 13.96 28.16
N PHE A 83 -33.92 12.69 28.55
CA PHE A 83 -32.69 11.91 28.36
C PHE A 83 -32.30 11.80 26.88
N MET A 84 -33.26 11.57 25.99
CA MET A 84 -32.99 11.56 24.54
C MET A 84 -32.56 12.93 24.01
N SER A 85 -33.13 14.02 24.50
CA SER A 85 -32.72 15.38 24.14
C SER A 85 -31.26 15.64 24.52
N GLU A 86 -30.87 15.30 25.75
CA GLU A 86 -29.49 15.44 26.22
C GLU A 86 -28.52 14.59 25.38
N LYS A 87 -28.92 13.36 25.02
CA LYS A 87 -28.10 12.51 24.14
C LYS A 87 -28.00 13.02 22.71
N PHE A 88 -29.06 13.65 22.20
CA PHE A 88 -29.05 14.28 20.89
C PHE A 88 -28.11 15.49 20.87
N ASP A 89 -28.09 16.29 21.93
CA ASP A 89 -27.18 17.43 22.06
C ASP A 89 -25.72 16.97 22.17
N ASP A 90 -25.43 15.94 22.98
CA ASP A 90 -24.10 15.31 23.08
C ASP A 90 -23.61 14.82 21.70
N PHE A 91 -24.50 14.16 20.96
CA PHE A 91 -24.22 13.66 19.62
C PHE A 91 -23.94 14.80 18.65
N ASN A 92 -24.77 15.85 18.64
CA ASN A 92 -24.59 17.01 17.79
C ASN A 92 -23.27 17.74 18.09
N GLY A 93 -22.90 17.83 19.37
CA GLY A 93 -21.59 18.35 19.79
C GLY A 93 -20.43 17.53 19.23
N THR A 94 -20.55 16.20 19.23
CA THR A 94 -19.54 15.30 18.67
C THR A 94 -19.45 15.43 17.15
N VAL A 95 -20.59 15.51 16.46
CA VAL A 95 -20.65 15.72 15.00
C VAL A 95 -19.97 17.04 14.62
N ASN A 96 -20.23 18.12 15.35
CA ASN A 96 -19.59 19.41 15.06
C ASN A 96 -18.07 19.36 15.23
N LYS A 97 -17.56 18.69 16.27
CA LYS A 97 -16.11 18.49 16.45
C LYS A 97 -15.49 17.69 15.29
N LEU A 98 -16.14 16.59 14.88
CA LEU A 98 -15.71 15.78 13.75
C LEU A 98 -15.69 16.58 12.44
N LEU A 99 -16.68 17.47 12.22
CA LEU A 99 -16.72 18.33 11.05
C LEU A 99 -15.55 19.33 11.01
N GLU A 100 -15.19 19.91 12.15
CA GLU A 100 -14.03 20.81 12.24
C GLU A 100 -12.71 20.06 12.03
N GLU A 101 -12.53 18.90 12.65
CA GLU A 101 -11.34 18.06 12.42
C GLU A 101 -11.24 17.63 10.95
N MET A 102 -12.35 17.25 10.31
CA MET A 102 -12.36 16.95 8.87
C MET A 102 -11.96 18.13 7.99
N LYS A 103 -12.33 19.36 8.36
CA LYS A 103 -11.93 20.55 7.60
C LYS A 103 -10.44 20.79 7.70
N GLU A 104 -9.86 20.70 8.90
CA GLU A 104 -8.41 20.87 9.08
C GLU A 104 -7.63 19.77 8.38
N ILE A 105 -8.06 18.50 8.47
CA ILE A 105 -7.43 17.39 7.73
C ILE A 105 -7.47 17.63 6.21
N ARG A 106 -8.58 18.14 5.68
CA ARG A 106 -8.67 18.47 4.24
C ARG A 106 -7.67 19.56 3.86
N LYS A 107 -7.55 20.59 4.68
CA LYS A 107 -6.62 21.70 4.47
C LYS A 107 -5.16 21.23 4.52
N GLU A 108 -4.80 20.43 5.51
CA GLU A 108 -3.46 19.83 5.61
C GLU A 108 -3.14 18.95 4.41
N ASN A 109 -4.09 18.11 3.96
CA ASN A 109 -3.90 17.27 2.78
C ASN A 109 -3.67 18.09 1.50
N THR A 110 -4.39 19.21 1.32
CA THR A 110 -4.15 20.10 0.18
C THR A 110 -2.75 20.70 0.24
N GLN A 111 -2.31 21.20 1.40
CA GLN A 111 -0.97 21.75 1.57
C GLN A 111 0.13 20.70 1.34
N LEU A 112 -0.05 19.49 1.86
CA LEU A 112 0.87 18.37 1.64
C LEU A 112 0.98 18.01 0.16
N TYR A 113 -0.14 18.01 -0.57
CA TYR A 113 -0.14 17.76 -2.01
C TYR A 113 0.65 18.83 -2.77
N GLU A 114 0.41 20.10 -2.47
CA GLU A 114 1.14 21.22 -3.11
C GLU A 114 2.64 21.17 -2.82
N ASN A 115 3.02 20.90 -1.57
CA ASN A 115 4.42 20.76 -1.17
C ASN A 115 5.09 19.58 -1.88
N ASN A 116 4.44 18.41 -1.95
CA ASN A 116 4.97 17.25 -2.67
C ASN A 116 5.17 17.53 -4.15
N LYS A 117 4.23 18.24 -4.78
CA LYS A 117 4.34 18.66 -6.18
C LYS A 117 5.56 19.57 -6.38
N ARG A 118 5.71 20.60 -5.54
CA ARG A 118 6.86 21.51 -5.60
C ARG A 118 8.18 20.79 -5.35
N LEU A 119 8.26 19.94 -4.33
CA LEU A 119 9.46 19.18 -4.02
C LEU A 119 9.86 18.26 -5.17
N SER A 120 8.89 17.65 -5.84
CA SER A 120 9.15 16.81 -7.01
C SER A 120 9.75 17.62 -8.17
N GLN A 121 9.25 18.83 -8.41
CA GLN A 121 9.79 19.76 -9.41
C GLN A 121 11.21 20.23 -9.05
N ASP A 122 11.45 20.55 -7.78
CA ASP A 122 12.77 20.96 -7.30
C ASP A 122 13.79 19.82 -7.47
N ILE A 123 13.40 18.57 -7.16
CA ILE A 123 14.25 17.38 -7.37
C ILE A 123 14.60 17.22 -8.86
N GLU A 124 13.63 17.37 -9.75
CA GLU A 124 13.87 17.26 -11.19
C GLU A 124 14.82 18.36 -11.69
N ASN A 125 14.63 19.60 -11.24
CA ASN A 125 15.53 20.71 -11.56
C ASN A 125 16.96 20.44 -11.05
N LEU A 126 17.08 19.98 -9.81
CA LEU A 126 18.38 19.67 -9.21
C LEU A 126 19.11 18.55 -9.96
N LYS A 127 18.39 17.53 -10.42
CA LYS A 127 18.97 16.48 -11.29
C LYS A 127 19.55 17.08 -12.58
N TYR A 128 18.76 17.89 -13.30
CA TYR A 128 19.25 18.52 -14.52
C TYR A 128 20.48 19.41 -14.30
N ARG A 129 20.51 20.14 -13.18
CA ARG A 129 21.66 20.96 -12.81
C ARG A 129 22.88 20.11 -12.46
N LEU A 130 22.69 19.00 -11.74
CA LEU A 130 23.76 18.07 -11.41
C LEU A 130 24.35 17.43 -12.67
N ASP A 131 23.51 16.90 -13.55
CA ASP A 131 23.93 16.29 -14.82
C ASP A 131 24.76 17.28 -15.66
N SER A 132 24.34 18.55 -15.70
CA SER A 132 25.06 19.61 -16.41
C SER A 132 26.45 19.89 -15.79
N ILE A 133 26.54 19.92 -14.46
CA ILE A 133 27.81 20.14 -13.74
C ILE A 133 28.76 18.96 -13.97
N GLU A 134 28.26 17.74 -13.83
CA GLU A 134 29.06 16.53 -14.03
C GLU A 134 29.53 16.41 -15.49
N GLN A 135 28.67 16.72 -16.47
CA GLN A 135 29.07 16.75 -17.88
C GLN A 135 30.14 17.82 -18.16
N ASN A 136 30.01 19.01 -17.59
CA ASN A 136 31.02 20.07 -17.71
C ASN A 136 32.37 19.63 -17.11
N ASN A 137 32.35 18.92 -15.99
CA ASN A 137 33.56 18.36 -15.38
C ASN A 137 34.20 17.30 -16.29
N LEU A 138 33.41 16.35 -16.82
CA LEU A 138 33.90 15.32 -17.74
C LEU A 138 34.45 15.91 -19.05
N ASP A 139 33.86 17.00 -19.55
CA ASP A 139 34.32 17.70 -20.75
C ASP A 139 35.75 18.24 -20.63
N SER A 140 36.14 18.60 -19.41
CA SER A 140 37.48 19.05 -19.07
C SER A 140 38.41 17.95 -18.55
N THR A 141 37.98 16.69 -18.52
CA THR A 141 38.73 15.58 -17.91
C THR A 141 39.21 14.56 -18.94
N ILE A 142 40.48 14.18 -18.84
CA ILE A 142 41.10 13.14 -19.67
C ILE A 142 41.49 11.92 -18.86
N GLU A 143 41.49 10.77 -19.53
CA GLU A 143 41.96 9.50 -19.00
C GLU A 143 43.16 9.01 -19.80
N ILE A 144 44.20 8.63 -19.06
CA ILE A 144 45.48 8.21 -19.60
C ILE A 144 45.77 6.79 -19.10
N ILE A 145 45.91 5.86 -20.04
CA ILE A 145 46.14 4.44 -19.77
C ILE A 145 47.49 4.01 -20.35
N GLY A 146 48.20 3.16 -19.61
CA GLY A 146 49.48 2.58 -20.05
C GLY A 146 50.72 3.33 -19.55
N ILE A 147 50.56 4.32 -18.66
CA ILE A 147 51.71 4.95 -17.97
C ILE A 147 52.12 4.08 -16.78
N PRO A 148 53.39 3.60 -16.69
CA PRO A 148 53.88 2.86 -15.54
C PRO A 148 53.78 3.67 -14.24
N LYS A 149 53.47 3.00 -13.11
CA LYS A 149 53.44 3.64 -11.80
C LYS A 149 54.86 3.83 -11.28
N VAL A 150 55.20 5.05 -10.87
CA VAL A 150 56.50 5.36 -10.25
C VAL A 150 56.31 5.72 -8.77
N THR A 151 57.26 5.34 -7.93
CA THR A 151 57.26 5.71 -6.51
C THR A 151 57.37 7.23 -6.36
N ASN A 152 56.52 7.82 -5.50
CA ASN A 152 56.46 9.26 -5.27
C ASN A 152 56.17 10.09 -6.54
N GLU A 153 55.42 9.54 -7.49
CA GLU A 153 55.06 10.26 -8.72
C GLU A 153 54.09 11.42 -8.46
N LYS A 154 54.28 12.52 -9.18
CA LYS A 154 53.31 13.61 -9.31
C LYS A 154 52.63 13.48 -10.66
N CYS A 155 51.38 13.02 -10.69
CA CYS A 155 50.64 12.79 -11.93
C CYS A 155 50.52 14.07 -12.79
N ILE A 156 50.44 15.24 -12.16
CA ILE A 156 50.40 16.54 -12.85
C ILE A 156 51.61 16.73 -13.76
N ASP A 157 52.82 16.46 -13.26
CA ASP A 157 54.07 16.64 -14.00
C ASP A 157 54.12 15.70 -15.21
N THR A 158 53.66 14.46 -15.05
CA THR A 158 53.58 13.48 -16.15
C THR A 158 52.63 13.96 -17.26
N VAL A 159 51.47 14.51 -16.89
CA VAL A 159 50.48 15.02 -17.85
C VAL A 159 51.02 16.25 -18.59
N ILE A 160 51.72 17.16 -17.88
CA ILE A 160 52.36 18.33 -18.49
C ILE A 160 53.48 17.92 -19.45
N LYS A 161 54.34 16.97 -19.06
CA LYS A 161 55.40 16.43 -19.94
C LYS A 161 54.80 15.81 -21.21
N LEU A 162 53.74 15.01 -21.07
CA LEU A 162 53.02 14.43 -22.18
C LEU A 162 52.48 15.50 -23.14
N ALA A 163 51.84 16.55 -22.62
CA ALA A 163 51.35 17.65 -23.45
C ALA A 163 52.46 18.42 -24.16
N THR A 164 53.61 18.60 -23.50
CA THR A 164 54.80 19.24 -24.08
C THR A 164 55.31 18.46 -25.28
N ILE A 165 55.38 17.13 -25.18
CA ILE A 165 55.79 16.24 -26.29
C ILE A 165 54.79 16.29 -27.45
N LEU A 166 53.51 16.47 -27.14
CA LEU A 166 52.44 16.64 -28.13
C LEU A 166 52.36 18.07 -28.69
N ASN A 167 53.27 18.97 -28.30
CA ASN A 167 53.31 20.39 -28.66
C ASN A 167 52.01 21.14 -28.31
N ILE A 168 51.44 20.86 -27.13
CA ILE A 168 50.23 21.52 -26.62
C ILE A 168 50.53 22.19 -25.29
N VAL A 169 50.03 23.42 -25.15
CA VAL A 169 49.98 24.11 -23.86
C VAL A 169 48.67 23.77 -23.16
N ILE A 170 48.77 23.11 -22.01
CA ILE A 170 47.63 22.79 -21.15
C ILE A 170 47.86 23.35 -19.74
N THR A 171 46.77 23.49 -19.00
CA THR A 171 46.80 23.76 -17.56
C THR A 171 46.05 22.63 -16.87
N VAL A 172 46.74 21.89 -16.01
CA VAL A 172 46.19 20.78 -15.23
C VAL A 172 45.83 21.30 -13.86
N GLU A 173 44.57 21.16 -13.46
CA GLU A 173 44.11 21.55 -12.13
C GLU A 173 44.35 20.43 -11.12
N GLU A 174 44.01 19.20 -11.50
CA GLU A 174 44.12 18.02 -10.67
C GLU A 174 44.52 16.82 -11.53
N ALA A 175 45.36 15.95 -10.98
CA ALA A 175 45.65 14.66 -11.60
C ALA A 175 45.98 13.59 -10.55
N TYR A 176 45.41 12.40 -10.71
CA TYR A 176 45.58 11.30 -9.77
C TYR A 176 45.39 9.93 -10.44
N ARG A 177 45.87 8.89 -9.77
CA ARG A 177 45.72 7.50 -10.21
C ARG A 177 44.39 6.91 -9.73
N VAL A 178 43.72 6.19 -10.62
CA VAL A 178 42.52 5.39 -10.31
C VAL A 178 42.78 3.94 -10.74
N PRO A 179 42.51 2.94 -9.89
CA PRO A 179 42.65 1.54 -10.27
C PRO A 179 41.69 1.20 -11.41
N ILE A 180 42.17 0.47 -12.42
CA ILE A 180 41.34 -0.11 -13.47
C ILE A 180 40.87 -1.47 -12.96
N THR A 181 39.58 -1.78 -13.11
CA THR A 181 38.96 -3.05 -12.70
C THR A 181 39.52 -4.28 -13.42
N ILE A 182 40.32 -4.08 -14.47
CA ILE A 182 40.87 -5.13 -15.32
C ILE A 182 42.40 -5.01 -15.26
N ASN A 183 43.07 -6.10 -14.87
CA ASN A 183 44.53 -6.27 -14.79
C ASN A 183 45.31 -5.46 -13.73
N GLY A 184 44.65 -4.73 -12.83
CA GLY A 184 45.33 -4.03 -11.72
C GLY A 184 46.23 -2.86 -12.15
N GLU A 185 46.19 -2.49 -13.43
CA GLU A 185 46.80 -1.27 -13.94
C GLU A 185 46.04 -0.05 -13.42
N HIS A 186 46.72 1.08 -13.25
CA HIS A 186 46.10 2.32 -12.77
C HIS A 186 46.05 3.33 -13.91
N LYS A 187 44.86 3.84 -14.24
CA LYS A 187 44.71 4.97 -15.15
C LYS A 187 45.04 6.27 -14.42
N ILE A 188 45.57 7.25 -15.14
CA ILE A 188 45.65 8.63 -14.63
C ILE A 188 44.40 9.36 -15.11
N ILE A 189 43.65 9.94 -14.18
CA ILE A 189 42.60 10.91 -14.47
C ILE A 189 43.21 12.29 -14.26
N ALA A 190 43.04 13.19 -15.23
CA ALA A 190 43.51 14.56 -15.12
C ALA A 190 42.42 15.55 -15.55
N ARG A 191 42.11 16.51 -14.68
CA ARG A 191 41.21 17.63 -14.96
C ARG A 191 42.00 18.81 -15.48
N LEU A 192 41.60 19.31 -16.64
CA LEU A 192 42.19 20.44 -17.34
C LEU A 192 41.37 21.71 -17.07
N ALA A 193 42.00 22.88 -17.13
CA ALA A 193 41.31 24.14 -16.85
C ALA A 193 40.22 24.50 -17.88
N LYS A 194 40.30 23.95 -19.10
CA LYS A 194 39.34 24.25 -20.20
C LYS A 194 38.99 23.00 -21.02
N PRO A 195 37.71 22.77 -21.36
CA PRO A 195 37.29 21.66 -22.22
C PRO A 195 37.99 21.58 -23.59
N GLY A 196 38.33 22.73 -24.18
CA GLY A 196 39.06 22.77 -25.46
C GLY A 196 40.44 22.09 -25.40
N MET A 197 41.07 22.05 -24.22
CA MET A 197 42.36 21.37 -24.04
C MET A 197 42.22 19.85 -24.17
N THR A 198 41.11 19.28 -23.70
CA THR A 198 40.78 17.85 -23.84
C THR A 198 40.71 17.44 -25.31
N ILE A 199 40.05 18.25 -26.13
CA ILE A 199 39.91 17.99 -27.57
C ILE A 199 41.28 18.06 -28.24
N ALA A 200 42.06 19.10 -27.96
CA ALA A 200 43.39 19.29 -28.53
C ALA A 200 44.34 18.13 -28.19
N ILE A 201 44.44 17.73 -26.92
CA ILE A 201 45.37 16.68 -26.49
C ILE A 201 45.00 15.31 -27.07
N ILE A 202 43.70 14.99 -27.13
CA ILE A 202 43.23 13.74 -27.74
C ILE A 202 43.50 13.75 -29.25
N ALA A 203 43.25 14.87 -29.94
CA ALA A 203 43.46 14.98 -31.37
C ALA A 203 44.95 14.82 -31.74
N ASN A 204 45.86 15.55 -31.08
CA ASN A 204 47.29 15.44 -31.35
C ASN A 204 47.84 14.07 -30.96
N CYS A 205 47.37 13.48 -29.87
CA CYS A 205 47.77 12.12 -29.49
C CYS A 205 47.36 11.10 -30.56
N LYS A 206 46.16 11.21 -31.13
CA LYS A 206 45.70 10.32 -32.22
C LYS A 206 46.50 10.51 -33.52
N GLN A 207 46.95 11.73 -33.80
CA GLN A 207 47.75 12.04 -34.99
C GLN A 207 49.20 11.61 -34.83
N ASN A 208 49.75 11.64 -33.60
CA ASN A 208 51.13 11.29 -33.32
C ASN A 208 51.33 9.77 -33.21
N LYS A 209 51.72 9.14 -34.32
CA LYS A 209 51.99 7.69 -34.40
C LYS A 209 53.33 7.26 -33.81
N THR A 210 54.18 8.21 -33.43
CA THR A 210 55.56 7.96 -32.97
C THR A 210 55.72 8.11 -31.45
N LEU A 211 54.64 8.45 -30.73
CA LEU A 211 54.67 8.64 -29.29
C LEU A 211 54.96 7.31 -28.57
N LYS A 212 56.12 7.24 -27.92
CA LYS A 212 56.55 6.14 -27.05
C LYS A 212 56.60 6.60 -25.60
N LEU A 213 56.53 5.65 -24.66
CA LEU A 213 56.68 5.95 -23.24
C LEU A 213 58.06 6.55 -22.91
N SER A 214 59.10 6.12 -23.60
CA SER A 214 60.46 6.66 -23.49
C SER A 214 60.56 8.16 -23.84
N ASN A 215 59.65 8.68 -24.66
CA ASN A 215 59.60 10.12 -24.93
C ASN A 215 59.15 10.92 -23.70
N ILE A 216 58.35 10.31 -22.82
CA ILE A 216 57.82 10.94 -21.59
C ILE A 216 58.81 10.77 -20.43
N ASN A 217 59.36 9.56 -20.29
CA ASN A 217 60.42 9.25 -19.35
C ASN A 217 61.39 8.24 -19.99
N PRO A 218 62.68 8.61 -20.20
CA PRO A 218 63.67 7.73 -20.82
C PRO A 218 63.88 6.38 -20.11
N GLU A 219 63.51 6.25 -18.83
CA GLU A 219 63.61 5.00 -18.07
C GLU A 219 62.49 4.00 -18.39
N TRP A 220 61.44 4.42 -19.10
CA TRP A 220 60.33 3.55 -19.47
C TRP A 220 60.60 2.79 -20.76
N SER A 221 60.11 1.55 -20.82
CA SER A 221 60.16 0.69 -22.02
C SER A 221 59.61 1.42 -23.25
N ASP A 222 60.17 1.12 -24.41
CA ASP A 222 59.74 1.64 -25.71
C ASP A 222 58.36 1.10 -26.17
N ASP A 223 57.68 0.37 -25.28
CA ASP A 223 56.31 -0.09 -25.49
C ASP A 223 55.39 1.07 -25.86
N ILE A 224 54.57 0.83 -26.88
CA ILE A 224 53.68 1.84 -27.45
C ILE A 224 52.72 2.30 -26.35
N TYR A 225 52.72 3.61 -26.10
CA TYR A 225 51.74 4.28 -25.25
C TYR A 225 50.35 3.97 -25.80
N LYS A 226 49.50 3.36 -24.97
CA LYS A 226 48.30 2.74 -25.51
C LYS A 226 47.20 3.77 -25.78
N PHE A 227 46.70 4.59 -24.84
CA PHE A 227 45.55 5.45 -25.19
C PHE A 227 45.34 6.70 -24.29
N ILE A 228 44.92 7.83 -24.90
CA ILE A 228 44.26 8.97 -24.22
C ILE A 228 42.79 8.98 -24.62
N TYR A 229 41.90 9.04 -23.63
CA TYR A 229 40.46 9.16 -23.84
C TYR A 229 39.89 10.40 -23.15
N LYS A 230 38.74 10.85 -23.63
CA LYS A 230 37.87 11.75 -22.87
C LYS A 230 37.23 10.92 -21.77
N SER A 231 37.16 11.44 -20.54
CA SER A 231 36.46 10.73 -19.47
C SER A 231 34.97 10.63 -19.78
N THR A 232 34.38 9.48 -19.47
CA THR A 232 32.96 9.17 -19.68
C THR A 232 32.41 8.58 -18.40
N TYR A 233 31.12 8.78 -18.11
CA TYR A 233 30.46 8.08 -17.00
C TYR A 233 30.70 6.57 -17.08
N HIS A 234 31.07 5.98 -15.94
CA HIS A 234 31.14 4.53 -15.72
C HIS A 234 29.99 4.12 -14.81
#